data_AF-A0A957RDE1-F1
#
_entry.id   AF-A0A957RDE1-F1
#
_cell.length_a   1.000
_cell.length_b   1.000
_cell.length_c   1.000
_cell.angle_alpha   90.00
_cell.angle_beta   90.00
_cell.angle_gamma   90.00
#
_symmetry.space_group_name_H-M   'P 1'
#
loop_
_entity.id
_entity.type
_entity.pdbx_description
1 polymer ?
#
loop_
_entity_poly.entity_id
_entity_poly.type
_entity_poly.pdbx_seq_one_letter_code
_entity_poly.pdbx_strand_id
1 'polypeptide(L)'
;MKATIERLPPSGRVEIAISVAADVNISAMAARQKVNDFVLSEISYMMHAGEPELVVSDRVLWRVPVILSLTSHGDVGEIGAISVDVESGQMAISPEAMDELHARADDLARRFSRSAAA
;
A
#
# COMPACT_ATOMS: atom_id res chain seq x y z
N MET A 1 -0.24 -15.52 -3.11
CA MET A 1 -0.72 -16.91 -2.91
C MET A 1 -1.92 -17.13 -3.81
N LYS A 2 -1.80 -18.02 -4.81
CA LYS A 2 -2.90 -18.37 -5.71
C LYS A 2 -3.28 -19.83 -5.48
N ALA A 3 -4.41 -20.05 -4.81
CA ALA A 3 -5.01 -21.38 -4.71
C ALA A 3 -5.97 -21.59 -5.89
N THR A 4 -5.72 -22.61 -6.73
CA THR A 4 -6.60 -22.97 -7.83
C THR A 4 -7.25 -24.31 -7.51
N ILE A 5 -8.58 -24.34 -7.41
CA ILE A 5 -9.34 -25.59 -7.29
C ILE A 5 -9.60 -26.07 -8.72
N GLU A 6 -8.86 -27.09 -9.16
CA GLU A 6 -8.89 -27.57 -10.55
C GLU A 6 -10.25 -28.11 -10.98
N ARG A 7 -11.07 -28.55 -10.03
CA ARG A 7 -12.46 -28.94 -10.25
C ARG A 7 -13.34 -28.53 -9.08
N LEU A 8 -14.18 -27.53 -9.30
CA LEU A 8 -15.27 -27.19 -8.40
C LEU A 8 -16.33 -28.31 -8.43
N PRO A 9 -16.92 -28.69 -7.29
CA PRO A 9 -18.07 -29.60 -7.28
C PRO A 9 -19.20 -29.00 -8.14
N PRO A 10 -19.91 -29.80 -8.96
CA PRO A 10 -21.01 -29.30 -9.80
C PRO A 10 -22.19 -28.73 -8.99
N SER A 11 -22.33 -29.16 -7.73
CA SER A 11 -23.15 -28.54 -6.69
C SER A 11 -22.74 -29.13 -5.33
N GLY A 12 -22.97 -28.41 -4.22
CA GLY A 12 -22.66 -28.88 -2.87
C GLY A 12 -22.01 -27.82 -1.97
N ARG A 13 -21.66 -28.21 -0.74
CA ARG A 13 -20.91 -27.35 0.19
C ARG A 13 -19.41 -27.47 -0.09
N VAL A 14 -18.75 -26.33 -0.23
CA VAL A 14 -17.28 -26.23 -0.21
C VAL A 14 -16.92 -25.50 1.08
N GLU A 15 -16.02 -26.10 1.87
CA GLU A 15 -15.50 -25.53 3.10
C GLU A 15 -13.97 -25.44 2.97
N ILE A 16 -13.41 -24.25 3.20
CA ILE A 16 -11.98 -23.97 3.05
C ILE A 16 -11.51 -23.31 4.35
N ALA A 17 -10.64 -23.99 5.08
CA ALA A 17 -9.98 -23.45 6.28
C ALA A 17 -8.55 -23.02 5.91
N ILE A 18 -8.24 -21.74 6.06
CA ILE A 18 -6.91 -21.18 5.79
C ILE A 18 -6.30 -20.76 7.12
N SER A 19 -5.18 -21.37 7.48
CA SER A 19 -4.37 -21.00 8.65
C SER A 19 -2.99 -20.58 8.18
N VAL A 20 -2.60 -19.35 8.52
CA VAL A 20 -1.30 -18.79 8.17
C VAL A 20 -0.55 -18.44 9.44
N ALA A 21 0.68 -18.95 9.56
CA ALA A 21 1.61 -18.62 10.63
C ALA A 21 2.84 -17.96 10.00
N ALA A 22 3.21 -16.78 10.51
CA ALA A 22 4.40 -16.03 10.11
C ALA A 22 4.93 -15.27 11.32
N ASP A 23 6.24 -15.09 11.37
CA ASP A 23 6.88 -14.31 12.44
C ASP A 23 6.78 -12.82 12.12
N VAL A 24 6.01 -12.09 12.92
CA VAL A 24 5.82 -10.64 12.73
C VAL A 24 6.92 -9.90 13.50
N ASN A 25 8.08 -9.73 12.87
CA ASN A 25 9.21 -9.00 13.45
C ASN A 25 9.07 -7.49 13.31
N ILE A 26 8.35 -7.04 12.27
CA ILE A 26 8.06 -5.64 12.01
C ILE A 26 6.62 -5.37 12.38
N SER A 27 6.38 -4.45 13.30
CA SER A 27 5.04 -4.01 13.65
C SER A 27 4.45 -3.10 12.57
N ALA A 28 3.12 -2.96 12.54
CA ALA A 28 2.44 -2.01 11.66
C ALA A 28 3.02 -0.59 11.83
N MET A 29 3.19 -0.13 13.07
CA MET A 29 3.77 1.18 13.36
C MET A 29 5.19 1.34 12.82
N ALA A 30 6.04 0.31 12.95
CA ALA A 30 7.39 0.33 12.41
C ALA A 30 7.40 0.37 10.88
N ALA A 31 6.51 -0.40 10.23
CA ALA A 31 6.34 -0.36 8.77
C ALA A 31 5.87 1.03 8.29
N ARG A 32 4.88 1.62 8.98
CA ARG A 32 4.39 2.97 8.70
C ARG A 32 5.48 4.00 8.81
N GLN A 33 6.26 3.98 9.90
CA GLN A 33 7.36 4.93 10.10
C GLN A 33 8.39 4.82 8.98
N LYS A 34 8.78 3.59 8.63
CA LYS A 34 9.79 3.34 7.59
C LYS A 34 9.35 3.85 6.21
N VAL A 35 8.08 3.61 5.86
CA VAL A 35 7.50 4.14 4.62
C VAL A 35 7.37 5.66 4.67
N ASN A 36 6.98 6.22 5.82
CA ASN A 36 6.86 7.66 5.98
C ASN A 36 8.20 8.37 5.78
N ASP A 37 9.26 7.85 6.40
CA ASP A 37 10.62 8.40 6.29
C ASP A 37 11.10 8.37 4.84
N PHE A 38 10.88 7.24 4.14
CA PHE A 38 11.25 7.09 2.73
C PHE A 38 10.48 8.04 1.81
N VAL A 39 9.16 8.12 1.96
CA VAL A 39 8.32 9.00 1.13
C VAL A 39 8.71 10.46 1.34
N LEU A 40 8.97 10.87 2.59
CA LEU A 40 9.38 12.22 2.93
C LEU A 40 10.76 12.57 2.38
N SER A 41 11.72 11.64 2.41
CA SER A 41 13.10 11.90 1.98
C SER A 41 13.29 11.78 0.47
N GLU A 42 12.66 10.80 -0.18
CA GLU A 42 12.94 10.47 -1.58
C GLU A 42 11.87 10.94 -2.56
N ILE A 43 10.63 11.18 -2.11
CA ILE A 43 9.50 11.45 -3.01
C ILE A 43 8.99 12.89 -2.86
N SER A 44 8.40 13.24 -1.72
CA SER A 44 7.82 14.56 -1.51
C SER A 44 7.42 14.82 -0.06
N TYR A 45 7.58 16.07 0.39
CA TYR A 45 7.03 16.54 1.66
C TYR A 45 5.50 16.66 1.68
N MET A 46 4.86 16.63 0.51
CA MET A 46 3.39 16.64 0.40
C MET A 46 2.78 15.25 0.55
N MET A 47 3.60 14.21 0.76
CA MET A 47 3.16 12.84 0.87
C MET A 47 3.54 12.26 2.22
N HIS A 48 2.72 11.34 2.74
CA HIS A 48 3.00 10.64 3.98
C HIS A 48 2.42 9.24 3.98
N ALA A 49 2.85 8.42 4.94
CA ALA A 49 2.31 7.08 5.13
C ALA A 49 0.92 7.11 5.80
N GLY A 50 0.00 6.34 5.24
CA GLY A 50 -1.32 6.03 5.82
C GLY A 50 -1.26 4.86 6.80
N GLU A 51 -2.44 4.33 7.15
CA GLU A 51 -2.54 3.22 8.09
C GLU A 51 -2.22 1.88 7.42
N PRO A 52 -1.31 1.06 7.97
CA PRO A 52 -0.92 -0.22 7.37
C PRO A 52 -2.01 -1.28 7.47
N GLU A 53 -2.10 -2.09 6.42
CA GLU A 53 -2.95 -3.27 6.36
C GLU A 53 -2.09 -4.54 6.26
N LEU A 54 -2.44 -5.57 7.02
CA LEU A 54 -1.76 -6.86 6.91
C LEU A 54 -2.30 -7.62 5.69
N VAL A 55 -1.44 -7.89 4.72
CA VAL A 55 -1.78 -8.59 3.48
C VAL A 55 -1.10 -9.95 3.46
N VAL A 56 -1.90 -11.00 3.34
CA VAL A 56 -1.43 -12.38 3.17
C VAL A 56 -1.40 -12.68 1.67
N SER A 57 -0.21 -12.75 1.10
CA SER A 57 0.03 -13.17 -0.29
C SER A 57 1.03 -14.34 -0.32
N ASP A 58 1.93 -14.39 -1.30
CA ASP A 58 3.04 -15.36 -1.30
C ASP A 58 3.98 -15.16 -0.10
N ARG A 59 3.94 -13.96 0.49
CA ARG A 59 4.50 -13.59 1.79
C ARG A 59 3.48 -12.79 2.57
N VAL A 60 3.66 -12.72 3.88
CA VAL A 60 2.90 -11.81 4.74
C VAL A 60 3.59 -10.44 4.69
N LEU A 61 2.82 -9.40 4.34
CA LEU A 61 3.33 -8.05 4.10
C LEU A 61 2.47 -7.03 4.85
N TRP A 62 3.08 -5.93 5.28
CA TRP A 62 2.36 -4.69 5.56
C TRP A 62 2.19 -3.92 4.26
N ARG A 63 0.96 -3.72 3.82
CA ARG A 63 0.63 -2.76 2.77
C ARG A 63 0.45 -1.40 3.43
N VAL A 64 1.35 -0.45 3.16
CA VAL A 64 1.28 0.90 3.72
C VAL A 64 0.84 1.86 2.63
N PRO A 65 -0.36 2.46 2.73
CA PRO A 65 -0.81 3.48 1.79
C PRO A 65 0.12 4.69 1.77
N VAL A 66 0.31 5.29 0.60
CA VAL A 66 0.97 6.59 0.43
C VAL A 66 -0.13 7.60 0.10
N ILE A 67 -0.30 8.58 0.98
CA ILE A 67 -1.33 9.60 0.90
C ILE A 67 -0.72 10.88 0.39
N LEU A 68 -1.36 11.51 -0.59
CA LEU A 68 -1.07 12.87 -1.00
C LEU A 68 -1.87 13.84 -0.14
N SER A 69 -1.19 14.87 0.34
CA SER A 69 -1.77 16.00 1.05
C SER A 69 -1.46 17.30 0.30
N LEU A 70 -2.43 18.20 0.23
CA LEU A 70 -2.26 19.53 -0.33
C LEU A 70 -2.41 20.57 0.77
N THR A 71 -1.60 21.62 0.74
CA THR A 71 -1.61 22.69 1.75
C THR A 71 -2.98 23.34 1.95
N SER A 72 -3.80 23.42 0.90
CA SER A 72 -5.13 24.02 0.93
C SER A 72 -6.26 23.05 1.30
N HIS A 73 -6.05 21.74 1.23
CA HIS A 73 -7.12 20.73 1.36
C HIS A 73 -6.82 19.63 2.39
N GLY A 74 -5.62 19.59 2.96
CA GLY A 74 -5.17 18.46 3.78
C GLY A 74 -5.01 17.22 2.92
N ASP A 75 -5.31 16.05 3.48
CA ASP A 75 -5.22 14.76 2.79
C ASP A 75 -6.24 14.70 1.65
N VAL A 76 -5.77 14.52 0.42
CA VAL A 76 -6.61 14.49 -0.78
C VAL A 76 -6.83 13.08 -1.33
N GLY A 77 -6.01 12.11 -0.92
CA GLY A 77 -6.25 10.71 -1.20
C GLY A 77 -5.00 9.84 -1.32
N GLU A 78 -5.23 8.53 -1.41
CA GLU A 78 -4.19 7.53 -1.67
C GLU A 78 -3.72 7.61 -3.13
N ILE A 79 -2.41 7.67 -3.34
CA ILE A 79 -1.77 7.63 -4.67
C ILE A 79 -1.15 6.26 -4.97
N GLY A 80 -0.98 5.42 -3.96
CA GLY A 80 -0.52 4.04 -4.08
C GLY A 80 -0.18 3.47 -2.72
N ALA A 81 0.57 2.37 -2.68
CA ALA A 81 1.00 1.76 -1.44
C ALA A 81 2.38 1.12 -1.59
N ILE A 82 3.16 1.14 -0.52
CA ILE A 82 4.45 0.45 -0.43
C ILE A 82 4.26 -0.78 0.45
N SER A 83 4.68 -1.93 -0.07
CA SER A 83 4.66 -3.17 0.71
C SER A 83 5.94 -3.31 1.51
N VAL A 84 5.81 -3.70 2.79
CA VAL A 84 6.92 -3.96 3.71
C VAL A 84 6.82 -5.41 4.17
N ASP A 85 7.88 -6.18 3.98
CA ASP A 85 7.95 -7.56 4.44
C ASP A 85 7.92 -7.62 5.99
N VAL A 86 7.01 -8.43 6.56
CA VAL A 86 6.78 -8.43 8.02
C VAL A 86 7.92 -9.05 8.82
N GLU A 87 8.78 -9.84 8.19
CA GLU A 87 9.90 -10.54 8.83
C GLU A 87 11.19 -9.73 8.74
N SER A 88 11.50 -9.21 7.56
CA SER A 88 12.76 -8.52 7.25
C SER A 88 12.66 -7.00 7.29
N GLY A 89 11.45 -6.44 7.14
CA GLY A 89 11.23 -5.02 6.96
C GLY A 89 11.70 -4.48 5.61
N GLN A 90 12.01 -5.34 4.65
CA GLN A 90 12.38 -4.91 3.31
C GLN A 90 11.17 -4.27 2.63
N MET A 91 11.37 -3.07 2.06
CA MET A 91 10.34 -2.36 1.30
C MET A 91 10.40 -2.77 -0.17
N ALA A 92 9.25 -3.04 -0.78
CA ALA A 92 9.12 -3.30 -2.20
C ALA A 92 9.13 -1.96 -2.97
N ILE A 93 10.33 -1.47 -3.26
CA ILE A 93 10.57 -0.22 -3.99
C ILE A 93 11.27 -0.58 -5.31
N SER A 94 10.72 -0.10 -6.42
CA SER A 94 11.34 -0.16 -7.75
C SER A 94 11.21 1.19 -8.44
N PRO A 95 12.08 1.52 -9.41
CA PRO A 95 11.94 2.75 -10.21
C PRO A 95 10.56 2.87 -10.85
N GLU A 96 10.03 1.77 -11.38
CA GLU A 96 8.70 1.69 -11.98
C GLU A 96 7.59 2.04 -10.98
N ALA A 97 7.68 1.54 -9.74
CA ALA A 97 6.72 1.87 -8.69
C ALA A 97 6.79 3.35 -8.29
N MET A 98 7.98 3.96 -8.34
CA MET A 98 8.15 5.39 -8.06
C MET A 98 7.54 6.24 -9.17
N ASP A 99 7.80 5.90 -10.42
CA ASP A 99 7.21 6.60 -11.58
C ASP A 99 5.68 6.53 -11.55
N GLU A 100 5.10 5.40 -11.16
CA GLU A 100 3.65 5.25 -10.98
C GLU A 100 3.10 6.14 -9.86
N LEU A 101 3.78 6.21 -8.70
CA LEU A 101 3.36 7.08 -7.59
C LEU A 101 3.37 8.55 -8.02
N HIS A 102 4.42 9.00 -8.71
CA HIS A 102 4.51 10.36 -9.25
C HIS A 102 3.39 10.66 -10.24
N ALA A 103 3.15 9.77 -11.21
CA ALA A 103 2.11 9.94 -12.21
C ALA A 103 0.70 10.05 -11.58
N ARG A 104 0.42 9.22 -10.56
CA ARG A 104 -0.87 9.25 -9.84
C ARG A 104 -0.99 10.49 -8.96
N ALA A 105 0.09 10.93 -8.32
CA ALA A 105 0.10 12.18 -7.57
C ALA A 105 -0.20 13.38 -8.45
N ASP A 106 0.42 13.47 -9.64
CA ASP A 106 0.19 14.55 -10.60
C ASP A 106 -1.25 14.55 -11.13
N ASP A 107 -1.82 13.38 -11.41
CA ASP A 107 -3.22 13.27 -11.81
C ASP A 107 -4.15 13.73 -10.68
N LEU A 108 -3.93 13.26 -9.45
CA LEU A 108 -4.74 13.61 -8.30
C LEU A 108 -4.66 15.12 -8.00
N ALA A 109 -3.46 15.70 -7.96
CA ALA A 109 -3.26 17.12 -7.74
C ALA A 109 -3.97 17.97 -8.80
N ARG A 110 -3.92 17.58 -10.08
CA ARG A 110 -4.60 18.30 -11.16
C ARG A 110 -6.12 18.33 -11.01
N ARG A 111 -6.73 17.28 -10.45
CA ARG A 111 -8.18 17.25 -10.18
C ARG A 111 -8.59 18.32 -9.16
N PHE A 112 -7.78 18.51 -8.11
CA PHE A 112 -8.04 19.52 -7.08
C PHE A 112 -7.71 20.95 -7.53
N SER A 113 -6.67 21.14 -8.36
CA SER A 113 -6.36 22.46 -8.93
C SER A 113 -7.44 22.97 -9.90
N ARG A 114 -8.10 22.07 -10.65
CA ARG A 114 -9.24 22.46 -11.51
C ARG A 114 -10.49 22.77 -10.71
N SER A 115 -10.70 22.10 -9.58
CA SER A 115 -11.83 22.35 -8.68
C SER A 115 -11.73 23.69 -7.95
N ALA A 116 -10.52 24.21 -7.72
CA ALA A 116 -10.32 25.50 -7.05
C ALA A 116 -10.48 26.72 -7.99
N ALA A 117 -10.58 26.49 -9.30
CA ALA A 117 -10.69 27.54 -10.33
C ALA A 117 -12.13 27.73 -10.87
N ALA A 118 -13.10 27.02 -10.32
CA ALA A 118 -14.54 27.10 -10.65
C ALA A 118 -15.32 27.70 -9.46
#